data_AF-A0A0F8ZD78-F1
#
_entry.id   AF-A0A0F8ZD78-F1
#
_cell.length_a   1.000
_cell.length_b   1.000
_cell.length_c   1.000
_cell.angle_alpha   90.00
_cell.angle_beta   90.00
_cell.angle_gamma   90.00
#
_symmetry.space_group_name_H-M   'P 1'
#
loop_
_entity.id
_entity.type
_entity.pdbx_description
1 polymer ?
#
loop_
_entity_poly.entity_id
_entity_poly.type
_entity_poly.pdbx_seq_one_letter_code
_entity_poly.pdbx_strand_id
1 'polypeptide(L)'
;DYMENFPGNVDGTGGLVTLTDSNWFMSFVITRQPHFQNQPDDVKIFWGYGLYPDRKGNYVNKKMAKCTGAEILEELYYHLKIQDLMKPVTDAGKVNCIPVAMPFVDSLFMPREPGDRPDVVPKGATNFAFLGQFAEAPKDCVFTVEYSVRTAQMAVYGLFDTVKEVHPMYDSAHNPKYLISALKSISR
;
A
#
# COMPACT_ATOMS: atom_id res chain seq x y z
N ASP A 1 6.99 -16.34 -14.62
CA ASP A 1 6.22 -17.34 -15.41
C ASP A 1 4.78 -17.50 -14.96
N TYR A 2 4.39 -18.44 -14.08
CA TYR A 2 2.95 -18.69 -13.78
C TYR A 2 2.23 -17.44 -13.24
N MET A 3 2.84 -16.77 -12.26
CA MET A 3 2.26 -15.60 -11.63
C MET A 3 2.28 -14.33 -12.49
N GLU A 4 3.05 -14.30 -13.57
CA GLU A 4 2.98 -13.24 -14.58
C GLU A 4 1.90 -13.57 -15.61
N ASN A 5 1.81 -14.84 -16.02
CA ASN A 5 0.85 -15.33 -17.01
C ASN A 5 -0.59 -15.34 -16.49
N PHE A 6 -0.81 -15.63 -15.20
CA PHE A 6 -2.14 -15.68 -14.60
C PHE A 6 -2.87 -14.33 -14.63
N PRO A 7 -2.28 -13.22 -14.14
CA PRO A 7 -2.86 -11.88 -14.26
C PRO A 7 -2.55 -11.17 -15.60
N GLY A 8 -1.65 -11.71 -16.43
CA GLY A 8 -1.09 -11.00 -17.60
C GLY A 8 -0.22 -9.80 -17.19
N ASN A 9 0.36 -9.84 -16.00
CA ASN A 9 1.10 -8.74 -15.38
C ASN A 9 2.57 -9.11 -15.28
N VAL A 10 3.43 -8.44 -16.09
CA VAL A 10 4.88 -8.68 -16.07
C VAL A 10 5.48 -8.07 -14.81
N ASP A 11 6.46 -8.75 -14.21
CA ASP A 11 7.11 -8.33 -12.96
C ASP A 11 7.51 -6.85 -12.98
N GLY A 12 7.00 -6.09 -12.01
CA GLY A 12 7.30 -4.66 -11.86
C GLY A 12 6.68 -3.72 -12.89
N THR A 13 5.78 -4.20 -13.75
CA THR A 13 5.09 -3.36 -14.76
C THR A 13 3.63 -3.07 -14.43
N GLY A 14 2.97 -3.90 -13.60
CA GLY A 14 1.59 -3.68 -13.19
C GLY A 14 1.41 -3.63 -11.68
N GLY A 15 0.24 -3.12 -11.29
CA GLY A 15 -0.17 -2.96 -9.90
C GLY A 15 -0.50 -4.28 -9.20
N LEU A 16 -1.08 -4.15 -8.02
CA LEU A 16 -1.65 -5.25 -7.27
C LEU A 16 -2.71 -6.04 -8.05
N VAL A 17 -2.69 -7.36 -7.89
CA VAL A 17 -3.74 -8.28 -8.31
C VAL A 17 -4.63 -8.54 -7.11
N THR A 18 -5.94 -8.29 -7.23
CA THR A 18 -6.91 -8.49 -6.15
C THR A 18 -7.79 -9.70 -6.43
N LEU A 19 -7.88 -10.60 -5.46
CA LEU A 19 -8.76 -11.76 -5.48
C LEU A 19 -10.12 -11.35 -4.90
N THR A 20 -11.01 -10.86 -5.76
CA THR A 20 -12.28 -10.23 -5.35
C THR A 20 -13.22 -11.15 -4.60
N ASP A 21 -13.16 -12.45 -4.89
CA ASP A 21 -14.00 -13.49 -4.26
C ASP A 21 -13.35 -14.11 -3.01
N SER A 22 -12.19 -13.60 -2.59
CA SER A 22 -11.54 -14.01 -1.35
C SER A 22 -12.25 -13.44 -0.13
N ASN A 23 -12.54 -14.29 0.86
CA ASN A 23 -13.10 -13.89 2.14
C ASN A 23 -12.19 -12.92 2.89
N TRP A 24 -10.87 -12.99 2.67
CA TRP A 24 -9.90 -12.06 3.23
C TRP A 24 -9.76 -10.76 2.42
N PHE A 25 -10.36 -10.71 1.23
CA PHE A 25 -10.16 -9.67 0.22
C PHE A 25 -8.66 -9.45 -0.02
N MET A 26 -8.01 -10.54 -0.40
CA MET A 26 -6.57 -10.63 -0.53
C MET A 26 -6.09 -10.02 -1.84
N SER A 27 -4.99 -9.28 -1.78
CA SER A 27 -4.27 -8.80 -2.94
C SER A 27 -2.80 -9.15 -2.82
N PHE A 28 -2.13 -9.36 -3.96
CA PHE A 28 -0.69 -9.56 -4.02
C PHE A 28 -0.10 -8.79 -5.19
N VAL A 29 1.21 -8.56 -5.13
CA VAL A 29 1.97 -7.89 -6.18
C VAL A 29 3.33 -8.56 -6.32
N ILE A 30 3.75 -8.77 -7.55
CA ILE A 30 5.12 -9.16 -7.87
C ILE A 30 5.84 -7.90 -8.34
N THR A 31 6.72 -7.43 -7.48
CA THR A 31 7.55 -6.27 -7.78
C THR A 31 8.63 -6.67 -8.78
N ARG A 32 9.27 -5.67 -9.38
CA ARG A 32 10.45 -5.90 -10.22
C ARG A 32 11.49 -6.71 -9.45
N GLN A 33 11.98 -7.78 -10.07
CA GLN A 33 13.05 -8.62 -9.52
C GLN A 33 14.43 -8.17 -10.07
N PRO A 34 15.49 -8.16 -9.24
CA PRO A 34 15.46 -8.29 -7.78
C PRO A 34 14.78 -7.08 -7.11
N HIS A 35 14.05 -7.33 -6.03
CA HIS A 35 13.41 -6.27 -5.25
C HIS A 35 14.37 -5.63 -4.24
N PHE A 36 15.25 -6.43 -3.63
CA PHE A 36 16.31 -5.95 -2.74
C PHE A 36 17.67 -5.93 -3.44
N GLN A 37 18.52 -4.96 -3.07
CA GLN A 37 19.86 -4.80 -3.65
C GLN A 37 20.72 -6.08 -3.56
N ASN A 38 20.59 -6.84 -2.47
CA ASN A 38 21.37 -8.04 -2.21
C ASN A 38 20.52 -9.33 -2.34
N GLN A 39 19.43 -9.30 -3.09
CA GLN A 39 18.60 -10.47 -3.33
C GLN A 39 19.35 -11.46 -4.24
N PRO A 40 19.52 -12.74 -3.83
CA PRO A 40 20.10 -13.77 -4.70
C PRO A 40 19.30 -13.97 -6.00
N ASP A 41 19.98 -14.29 -7.11
CA ASP A 41 19.35 -14.42 -8.43
C ASP A 41 18.26 -15.51 -8.50
N ASP A 42 18.43 -16.56 -7.71
CA ASP A 42 17.54 -17.72 -7.60
C ASP A 42 16.40 -17.52 -6.59
N VAL A 43 16.37 -16.40 -5.87
CA VAL A 43 15.30 -16.04 -4.93
C VAL A 43 14.35 -15.05 -5.60
N LYS A 44 13.05 -15.28 -5.48
CA LYS A 44 11.99 -14.38 -5.92
C LYS A 44 11.18 -13.90 -4.74
N ILE A 45 10.76 -12.63 -4.79
CA ILE A 45 10.06 -11.97 -3.69
C ILE A 45 8.79 -11.32 -4.21
N PHE A 46 7.70 -11.54 -3.52
CA PHE A 46 6.44 -10.87 -3.77
C PHE A 46 5.83 -10.44 -2.43
N TRP A 47 4.86 -9.55 -2.50
CA TRP A 47 4.16 -9.04 -1.32
C TRP A 47 2.66 -9.20 -1.48
N GLY A 48 1.94 -9.32 -0.37
CA GLY A 48 0.49 -9.33 -0.37
C GLY A 48 -0.08 -8.94 0.99
N TYR A 49 -1.38 -8.67 0.99
CA TYR A 49 -2.15 -8.29 2.16
C TYR A 49 -3.60 -8.76 2.02
N GLY A 50 -4.34 -8.73 3.13
CA GLY A 50 -5.79 -8.92 3.14
C GLY A 50 -6.46 -7.86 4.00
N LEU A 51 -7.60 -7.33 3.55
CA LEU A 51 -8.33 -6.26 4.25
C LEU A 51 -9.24 -6.77 5.37
N TYR A 52 -9.55 -8.07 5.41
CA TYR A 52 -10.45 -8.65 6.40
C TYR A 52 -9.76 -9.70 7.28
N PRO A 53 -8.83 -9.28 8.16
CA PRO A 53 -7.99 -10.20 8.91
C PRO A 53 -8.76 -11.04 9.96
N ASP A 54 -9.98 -10.62 10.29
CA ASP A 54 -10.88 -11.24 11.25
C ASP A 54 -11.82 -12.29 10.63
N ARG A 55 -11.83 -12.42 9.30
CA ARG A 55 -12.64 -13.39 8.56
C ARG A 55 -11.89 -14.70 8.34
N LYS A 56 -12.66 -15.79 8.25
CA LYS A 56 -12.12 -17.10 7.89
C LYS A 56 -11.79 -17.17 6.40
N GLY A 57 -10.73 -17.89 6.05
CA GLY A 57 -10.39 -18.15 4.64
C GLY A 57 -11.44 -19.00 3.93
N ASN A 58 -11.34 -19.06 2.62
CA ASN A 58 -12.10 -19.93 1.73
C ASN A 58 -11.61 -21.38 1.82
N TYR A 59 -10.30 -21.60 1.97
CA TYR A 59 -9.71 -22.94 2.13
C TYR A 59 -9.19 -23.16 3.56
N VAL A 60 -8.39 -22.24 4.05
CA VAL A 60 -7.91 -22.24 5.44
C VAL A 60 -9.03 -21.71 6.33
N ASN A 61 -9.73 -22.63 7.00
CA ASN A 61 -10.88 -22.36 7.90
C ASN A 61 -10.48 -21.68 9.23
N LYS A 62 -9.55 -20.73 9.19
CA LYS A 62 -9.06 -19.90 10.30
C LYS A 62 -9.15 -18.43 9.94
N LYS A 63 -9.28 -17.58 10.97
CA LYS A 63 -9.14 -16.13 10.80
C LYS A 63 -7.73 -15.81 10.30
N MET A 64 -7.57 -14.96 9.29
CA MET A 64 -6.25 -14.61 8.74
C MET A 64 -5.26 -14.18 9.82
N ALA A 65 -5.72 -13.38 10.79
CA ALA A 65 -4.90 -12.92 11.93
C ALA A 65 -4.37 -14.03 12.85
N LYS A 66 -4.84 -15.27 12.68
CA LYS A 66 -4.41 -16.46 13.41
C LYS A 66 -3.66 -17.46 12.51
N CYS A 67 -3.44 -17.12 11.24
CA CYS A 67 -2.72 -17.94 10.29
C CYS A 67 -1.20 -17.72 10.41
N THR A 68 -0.46 -18.80 10.22
CA THR A 68 0.97 -18.78 9.94
C THR A 68 1.23 -18.32 8.51
N GLY A 69 2.47 -17.99 8.17
CA GLY A 69 2.83 -17.66 6.79
C GLY A 69 2.54 -18.81 5.81
N ALA A 70 2.78 -20.06 6.21
CA ALA A 70 2.47 -21.23 5.39
C ALA A 70 0.97 -21.36 5.12
N GLU A 71 0.12 -21.12 6.12
CA GLU A 71 -1.34 -21.11 5.95
C GLU A 71 -1.82 -19.95 5.06
N ILE A 72 -1.18 -18.77 5.13
CA ILE A 72 -1.51 -17.65 4.23
C ILE A 72 -1.14 -17.99 2.78
N LEU A 73 0.02 -18.61 2.56
CA LEU A 73 0.42 -19.07 1.23
C LEU A 73 -0.53 -20.14 0.70
N GLU A 74 -0.96 -21.08 1.53
CA GLU A 74 -1.89 -22.14 1.13
C GLU A 74 -3.24 -21.57 0.66
N GLU A 75 -3.77 -20.57 1.36
CA GLU A 75 -4.98 -19.85 0.91
C GLU A 75 -4.76 -19.15 -0.44
N LEU A 76 -3.59 -18.53 -0.63
CA LEU A 76 -3.24 -17.91 -1.91
C LEU A 76 -3.14 -18.96 -3.02
N TYR A 77 -2.49 -20.10 -2.77
CA TYR A 77 -2.37 -21.19 -3.74
C TYR A 77 -3.73 -21.76 -4.13
N TYR A 78 -4.66 -21.85 -3.18
CA TYR A 78 -6.04 -22.24 -3.45
C TYR A 78 -6.73 -21.28 -4.43
N HIS A 79 -6.67 -19.97 -4.19
CA HIS A 79 -7.28 -18.98 -5.08
C HIS A 79 -6.66 -18.97 -6.48
N LEU A 80 -5.35 -19.25 -6.57
CA LEU A 80 -4.62 -19.35 -7.82
C LEU A 80 -4.75 -20.72 -8.49
N LYS A 81 -5.34 -21.72 -7.81
CA LYS A 81 -5.45 -23.11 -8.28
C LYS A 81 -4.09 -23.76 -8.58
N ILE A 82 -3.10 -23.52 -7.72
CA ILE A 82 -1.72 -24.03 -7.87
C ILE A 82 -1.23 -24.85 -6.67
N GLN A 83 -2.13 -25.33 -5.81
CA GLN A 83 -1.75 -26.10 -4.62
C GLN A 83 -0.87 -27.31 -4.97
N ASP A 84 -1.27 -28.12 -5.96
CA ASP A 84 -0.50 -29.30 -6.39
C ASP A 84 0.88 -28.93 -6.96
N LEU A 85 0.96 -27.79 -7.65
CA LEU A 85 2.22 -27.27 -8.20
C LEU A 85 3.17 -26.80 -7.10
N MET A 86 2.63 -26.13 -6.07
CA MET A 86 3.44 -25.53 -5.01
C MET A 86 3.75 -26.49 -3.86
N LYS A 87 2.97 -27.57 -3.71
CA LYS A 87 3.15 -28.54 -2.63
C LYS A 87 4.59 -29.08 -2.51
N PRO A 88 5.27 -29.52 -3.59
CA PRO A 88 6.66 -30.00 -3.49
C PRO A 88 7.64 -28.90 -3.04
N VAL A 89 7.40 -27.65 -3.42
CA VAL A 89 8.23 -26.48 -3.05
C VAL A 89 8.06 -26.16 -1.56
N THR A 90 6.82 -26.16 -1.09
CA THR A 90 6.47 -25.94 0.32
C THR A 90 6.99 -27.07 1.21
N ASP A 91 6.77 -28.33 0.83
CA ASP A 91 7.25 -29.51 1.58
C ASP A 91 8.79 -29.53 1.69
N ALA A 92 9.49 -29.06 0.66
CA ALA A 92 10.95 -28.95 0.65
C ALA A 92 11.50 -27.72 1.40
N GLY A 93 10.63 -26.87 1.97
CA GLY A 93 11.03 -25.66 2.70
C GLY A 93 11.69 -24.60 1.82
N LYS A 94 11.35 -24.57 0.52
CA LYS A 94 11.93 -23.64 -0.47
C LYS A 94 11.18 -22.32 -0.60
N VAL A 95 10.13 -22.13 0.20
CA VAL A 95 9.35 -20.90 0.29
C VAL A 95 9.28 -20.45 1.74
N ASN A 96 9.34 -19.15 1.95
CA ASN A 96 9.17 -18.54 3.27
C ASN A 96 8.19 -17.38 3.17
N CYS A 97 7.16 -17.39 4.01
CA CYS A 97 6.22 -16.29 4.16
C CYS A 97 6.29 -15.77 5.59
N ILE A 98 6.59 -14.48 5.72
CA ILE A 98 6.71 -13.80 6.99
C ILE A 98 5.48 -12.90 7.17
N PRO A 99 4.45 -13.34 7.92
CA PRO A 99 3.28 -12.52 8.15
C PRO A 99 3.62 -11.37 9.10
N VAL A 100 3.06 -10.19 8.82
CA VAL A 100 3.21 -9.01 9.67
C VAL A 100 1.82 -8.44 9.96
N ALA A 101 1.47 -8.33 11.23
CA ALA A 101 0.26 -7.67 11.67
C ALA A 101 0.59 -6.21 12.05
N MET A 102 -0.07 -5.26 11.40
CA MET A 102 0.16 -3.82 11.61
C MET A 102 -1.14 -3.18 12.09
N PRO A 103 -1.35 -3.02 13.42
CA PRO A 103 -2.63 -2.56 13.96
C PRO A 103 -3.01 -1.14 13.55
N PHE A 104 -2.03 -0.33 13.11
CA PHE A 104 -2.22 1.08 12.74
C PHE A 104 -1.93 1.36 11.26
N VAL A 105 -1.80 0.35 10.40
CA VAL A 105 -1.46 0.55 8.98
C VAL A 105 -2.40 1.51 8.27
N ASP A 106 -3.71 1.43 8.56
CA ASP A 106 -4.75 2.27 7.96
C ASP A 106 -5.22 3.39 8.90
N SER A 107 -4.52 3.65 10.02
CA SER A 107 -4.97 4.62 11.04
C SER A 107 -5.10 6.06 10.51
N LEU A 108 -4.35 6.41 9.46
CA LEU A 108 -4.44 7.69 8.74
C LEU A 108 -5.76 7.89 7.96
N PHE A 109 -6.53 6.83 7.74
CA PHE A 109 -7.82 6.87 7.05
C PHE A 109 -9.02 6.85 8.00
N MET A 110 -8.79 6.80 9.30
CA MET A 110 -9.88 6.86 10.27
C MET A 110 -10.71 8.14 10.08
N PRO A 111 -12.03 8.09 10.31
CA PRO A 111 -12.88 9.29 10.30
C PRO A 111 -12.27 10.38 11.18
N ARG A 112 -12.27 11.61 10.66
CA ARG A 112 -11.66 12.77 11.33
C ARG A 112 -12.46 14.04 11.04
N GLU A 113 -12.30 15.02 11.90
CA GLU A 113 -12.79 16.39 11.72
C GLU A 113 -11.62 17.37 11.52
N PRO A 114 -11.86 18.55 10.92
CA PRO A 114 -10.88 19.63 10.92
C PRO A 114 -10.43 19.96 12.35
N GLY A 115 -9.13 19.91 12.61
CA GLY A 115 -8.55 20.14 13.94
C GLY A 115 -8.07 18.88 14.66
N ASP A 116 -8.48 17.68 14.23
CA ASP A 116 -7.97 16.41 14.80
C ASP A 116 -6.48 16.18 14.55
N ARG A 117 -5.95 16.84 13.51
CA ARG A 117 -4.53 16.86 13.16
C ARG A 117 -3.98 18.27 13.37
N PRO A 118 -2.80 18.43 13.98
CA PRO A 118 -2.18 19.74 14.11
C PRO A 118 -1.71 20.25 12.75
N ASP A 119 -1.75 21.57 12.55
CA ASP A 119 -1.04 22.20 11.44
C ASP A 119 0.45 21.81 11.49
N VAL A 120 1.09 21.73 10.32
CA VAL A 120 2.53 21.44 10.23
C VAL A 120 3.35 22.39 11.10
N VAL A 121 3.06 23.69 11.03
CA VAL A 121 3.60 24.70 11.94
C VAL A 121 2.41 25.33 12.66
N PRO A 122 2.12 24.91 13.91
CA PRO A 122 1.01 25.45 14.67
C PRO A 122 1.14 26.96 14.86
N LYS A 123 0.01 27.65 14.94
CA LYS A 123 -0.02 29.10 15.17
C LYS A 123 0.77 29.48 16.44
N GLY A 124 1.79 30.33 16.27
CA GLY A 124 2.66 30.80 17.35
C GLY A 124 3.84 29.87 17.66
N ALA A 125 3.97 28.72 17.00
CA ALA A 125 5.16 27.90 17.08
C ALA A 125 6.37 28.63 16.49
N THR A 126 7.48 28.67 17.21
CA THR A 126 8.73 29.34 16.79
C THR A 126 9.89 28.37 16.60
N ASN A 127 9.80 27.15 17.12
CA ASN A 127 10.91 26.21 17.17
C ASN A 127 10.49 24.73 17.07
N PHE A 128 9.25 24.44 16.68
CA PHE A 128 8.77 23.07 16.50
C PHE A 128 7.73 22.95 15.38
N ALA A 129 7.59 21.75 14.82
CA ALA A 129 6.66 21.41 13.76
C ALA A 129 6.22 19.94 13.85
N PHE A 130 5.07 19.61 13.27
CA PHE A 130 4.56 18.24 13.10
C PHE A 130 4.70 17.80 11.64
N LEU A 131 5.22 16.60 11.41
CA LEU A 131 5.48 16.06 10.08
C LEU A 131 4.73 14.75 9.83
N GLY A 132 4.57 14.41 8.56
CA GLY A 132 4.07 13.11 8.14
C GLY A 132 2.54 13.02 8.09
N GLN A 133 2.05 11.78 8.08
CA GLN A 133 0.66 11.44 7.70
C GLN A 133 -0.41 11.98 8.67
N PHE A 134 -0.01 12.40 9.87
CA PHE A 134 -0.90 12.91 10.92
C PHE A 134 -0.77 14.42 11.17
N ALA A 135 0.02 15.14 10.36
CA ALA A 135 -0.01 16.60 10.32
C ALA A 135 -1.00 17.09 9.25
N GLU A 136 -1.59 18.26 9.42
CA GLU A 136 -2.50 18.85 8.43
C GLU A 136 -1.71 19.63 7.37
N ALA A 137 -1.64 19.06 6.16
CA ALA A 137 -1.24 19.74 4.94
C ALA A 137 -2.43 19.84 3.97
N PRO A 138 -2.79 21.05 3.51
CA PRO A 138 -3.97 21.27 2.68
C PRO A 138 -3.80 20.74 1.25
N LYS A 139 -4.91 20.29 0.65
CA LYS A 139 -5.03 19.85 -0.75
C LYS A 139 -4.19 18.62 -1.15
N ASP A 140 -3.56 17.95 -0.20
CA ASP A 140 -2.73 16.77 -0.44
C ASP A 140 -3.36 15.50 0.17
N CYS A 141 -2.95 14.34 -0.32
CA CYS A 141 -3.48 13.04 0.06
C CYS A 141 -2.50 12.28 0.95
N VAL A 142 -2.94 11.92 2.16
CA VAL A 142 -2.21 11.00 3.05
C VAL A 142 -2.07 9.61 2.39
N PHE A 143 -1.22 8.75 2.96
CA PHE A 143 -0.78 7.44 2.41
C PHE A 143 0.29 7.54 1.32
N THR A 144 0.65 8.74 0.92
CA THR A 144 1.72 8.98 -0.06
C THR A 144 3.03 9.36 0.63
N VAL A 145 4.15 9.01 0.02
CA VAL A 145 5.46 9.54 0.43
C VAL A 145 5.47 11.07 0.27
N GLU A 146 4.83 11.57 -0.79
CA GLU A 146 4.71 13.01 -1.10
C GLU A 146 4.19 13.81 0.09
N TYR A 147 3.13 13.36 0.77
CA TYR A 147 2.58 14.06 1.92
C TYR A 147 3.61 14.30 3.03
N SER A 148 4.46 13.30 3.30
CA SER A 148 5.51 13.40 4.31
C SER A 148 6.65 14.32 3.88
N VAL A 149 7.01 14.31 2.59
CA VAL A 149 8.01 15.23 2.03
C VAL A 149 7.48 16.67 2.04
N ARG A 150 6.22 16.87 1.68
CA ARG A 150 5.55 18.17 1.66
C ARG A 150 5.48 18.78 3.05
N THR A 151 5.03 18.02 4.05
CA THR A 151 4.99 18.49 5.44
C THR A 151 6.39 18.87 5.95
N ALA A 152 7.43 18.11 5.60
CA ALA A 152 8.81 18.47 5.90
C ALA A 152 9.23 19.79 5.23
N GLN A 153 8.88 19.99 3.95
CA GLN A 153 9.15 21.24 3.23
C GLN A 153 8.43 22.43 3.87
N MET A 154 7.15 22.27 4.21
CA MET A 154 6.35 23.29 4.91
C MET A 154 6.98 23.69 6.25
N ALA A 155 7.46 22.73 7.04
CA ALA A 155 8.11 23.00 8.32
C ALA A 155 9.44 23.74 8.15
N VAL A 156 10.31 23.27 7.26
CA VAL A 156 11.64 23.88 7.06
C VAL A 156 11.49 25.29 6.50
N TYR A 157 10.63 25.51 5.52
CA TYR A 157 10.47 26.84 4.92
C TYR A 157 9.66 27.80 5.79
N GLY A 158 8.80 27.27 6.67
CA GLY A 158 8.01 28.08 7.61
C GLY A 158 8.76 28.52 8.86
N LEU A 159 9.73 27.73 9.35
CA LEU A 159 10.47 28.02 10.58
C LEU A 159 11.84 28.67 10.37
N PHE A 160 12.43 28.52 9.20
CA PHE A 160 13.73 29.11 8.87
C PHE A 160 13.56 30.20 7.82
N ASP A 161 14.46 31.18 7.85
CA ASP A 161 14.53 32.22 6.82
C ASP A 161 15.07 31.63 5.51
N THR A 162 14.15 31.07 4.72
CA THR A 162 14.45 30.51 3.40
C THR A 162 13.80 31.35 2.32
N VAL A 163 14.51 31.59 1.22
CA VAL A 163 13.95 32.23 0.02
C VAL A 163 13.16 31.27 -0.87
N LYS A 164 12.72 30.13 -0.31
CA LYS A 164 12.07 29.05 -1.06
C LYS A 164 10.60 28.94 -0.66
N GLU A 165 9.77 28.65 -1.65
CA GLU A 165 8.34 28.39 -1.44
C GLU A 165 8.05 26.88 -1.52
N VAL A 166 7.05 26.45 -0.76
CA VAL A 166 6.55 25.07 -0.81
C VAL A 166 5.97 24.84 -2.21
N HIS A 167 6.38 23.74 -2.85
CA HIS A 167 5.90 23.45 -4.20
C HIS A 167 4.36 23.34 -4.19
N PRO A 168 3.63 24.04 -5.08
CA PRO A 168 2.18 23.95 -5.08
C PRO A 168 1.72 22.55 -5.47
N MET A 169 0.62 22.08 -4.88
CA MET A 169 -0.07 20.88 -5.38
C MET A 169 -0.66 21.18 -6.75
N TYR A 170 -0.54 20.22 -7.67
CA TYR A 170 -1.22 20.29 -8.94
C TYR A 170 -2.73 20.07 -8.74
N ASP A 171 -3.53 21.11 -8.95
CA ASP A 171 -4.98 21.07 -8.79
C ASP A 171 -5.67 20.78 -10.13
N SER A 172 -5.88 19.49 -10.41
CA SER A 172 -6.58 19.05 -11.64
C SER A 172 -8.10 19.07 -11.51
N ALA A 173 -8.65 19.18 -10.30
CA ALA A 173 -10.07 18.93 -10.03
C ALA A 173 -10.98 19.95 -10.73
N HIS A 174 -10.49 21.17 -10.99
CA HIS A 174 -11.24 22.24 -11.64
C HIS A 174 -10.90 22.42 -13.12
N ASN A 175 -10.08 21.56 -13.72
CA ASN A 175 -9.69 21.68 -15.11
C ASN A 175 -10.70 20.98 -16.04
N PRO A 176 -11.37 21.70 -16.96
CA PRO A 176 -12.41 21.13 -17.82
C PRO A 176 -11.97 19.92 -18.64
N LYS A 177 -10.71 19.90 -19.10
CA LYS A 177 -10.15 18.78 -19.88
C LYS A 177 -10.17 17.48 -19.08
N TYR A 178 -9.75 17.52 -17.82
CA TYR A 178 -9.73 16.33 -16.96
C TYR A 178 -11.11 15.96 -16.45
N LEU A 179 -11.99 16.94 -16.21
CA LEU A 179 -13.38 16.68 -15.84
C LEU A 179 -14.14 15.92 -16.94
N ILE A 180 -13.97 16.30 -18.21
CA ILE A 180 -14.58 15.58 -19.34
C ILE A 180 -14.00 14.15 -19.43
N SER A 181 -12.69 13.99 -19.22
CA SER A 181 -12.05 12.67 -19.18
C SER A 181 -12.58 11.80 -18.04
N ALA A 182 -12.75 12.37 -16.85
CA ALA A 182 -13.30 11.69 -15.68
C ALA A 182 -14.75 11.26 -15.93
N LEU A 183 -15.60 12.14 -16.46
CA LEU A 183 -16.99 11.82 -16.81
C LEU A 183 -17.07 10.65 -17.79
N LYS A 184 -16.27 10.67 -18.85
CA LYS A 184 -16.20 9.56 -19.81
C LYS A 184 -15.76 8.24 -19.19
N SER A 185 -14.87 8.30 -18.18
CA SER A 185 -14.31 7.11 -17.55
C SER A 185 -15.27 6.49 -16.54
N ILE A 186 -16.02 7.31 -15.80
CA ILE A 186 -17.01 6.86 -14.81
C ILE A 186 -18.24 6.25 -15.50
N SER A 187 -18.58 6.72 -16.71
CA SER A 187 -19.72 6.20 -17.48
C SER A 187 -19.39 4.99 -18.38
N ARG A 188 -18.21 4.38 -18.23
CA ARG A 188 -17.82 3.14 -18.96
C ARG A 188 -18.29 1.91 -18.22
#